data_AF-A0A409YTR1-F1
#
_entry.id   AF-A0A409YTR1-F1
#
_cell.length_a   1.000
_cell.length_b   1.000
_cell.length_c   1.000
_cell.angle_alpha   90.00
_cell.angle_beta   90.00
_cell.angle_gamma   90.00
#
_symmetry.space_group_name_H-M   'P 1'
#
loop_
_entity.id
_entity.type
_entity.pdbx_description
1 polymer ?
#
loop_
_entity_poly.entity_id
_entity_poly.type
_entity_poly.pdbx_seq_one_letter_code
_entity_poly.pdbx_strand_id
1 'polypeptide(L)'
;MIRNTLLQLPARGPLFRLNIPQAHFRRYLSSTSSFTPLTRETFISPDYVKIATTKSTMFTTSPEGVVEVPLLDSIKETGNIPQGYSIDFVLDPSRVVRLLAKQKITTVEQIPPAALEELKETINAPENLNIIPTSIYEMKQAIEAQSDAELDE
;
A
#
# COMPACT_ATOMS: atom_id res chain seq x y z
N MET A 1 74.00 -10.15 -13.30
CA MET A 1 75.10 -10.67 -12.46
C MET A 1 75.01 -10.07 -11.06
N ILE A 2 74.72 -10.94 -10.09
CA ILE A 2 75.06 -10.99 -8.65
C ILE A 2 75.74 -9.77 -7.98
N ARG A 3 75.19 -9.33 -6.83
CA ARG A 3 75.81 -9.21 -5.47
C ARG A 3 75.10 -8.09 -4.67
N ASN A 4 74.22 -8.42 -3.72
CA ASN A 4 74.51 -8.58 -2.28
C ASN A 4 75.55 -7.58 -1.74
N THR A 5 75.15 -6.66 -0.85
CA THR A 5 75.83 -6.34 0.42
C THR A 5 74.91 -5.49 1.30
N LEU A 6 74.56 -6.04 2.47
CA LEU A 6 73.92 -5.37 3.60
C LEU A 6 74.88 -4.34 4.22
N LEU A 7 74.37 -3.16 4.57
CA LEU A 7 74.94 -2.35 5.65
C LEU A 7 73.84 -1.96 6.65
N GLN A 8 73.98 -2.57 7.82
CA GLN A 8 73.26 -2.32 9.06
C GLN A 8 73.37 -0.87 9.51
N LEU A 9 72.26 -0.33 10.02
CA LEU A 9 72.25 0.75 11.00
C LEU A 9 71.25 0.41 12.12
N PRO A 10 71.52 0.86 13.36
CA PRO A 10 71.24 0.10 14.57
C PRO A 10 69.81 0.23 15.11
N ALA A 11 69.35 -0.86 15.71
CA ALA A 11 68.23 -0.89 16.64
C ALA A 11 68.59 -0.14 17.93
N ARG A 12 67.75 0.82 18.33
CA ARG A 12 67.29 1.08 19.73
C ARG A 12 66.49 2.38 19.79
N GLY A 13 65.18 2.24 19.80
CA GLY A 13 64.21 3.28 20.18
C GLY A 13 62.91 2.59 20.61
N PRO A 14 62.25 3.03 21.70
CA PRO A 14 61.30 2.22 22.44
C PRO A 14 60.04 1.88 21.64
N LEU A 15 59.50 0.70 21.94
CA LEU A 15 58.24 0.15 21.45
C LEU A 15 57.06 1.08 21.77
N PHE A 16 56.79 2.05 20.90
CA PHE A 16 55.45 2.61 20.79
C PHE A 16 54.62 1.66 19.93
N ARG A 17 54.04 0.64 20.57
CA ARG A 17 52.81 0.05 20.04
C ARG A 17 51.75 1.15 20.08
N LEU A 18 51.59 1.87 18.98
CA LEU A 18 50.34 2.58 18.72
C LEU A 18 49.26 1.49 18.62
N ASN A 19 48.58 1.30 19.75
CA ASN A 19 47.31 0.62 19.81
C ASN A 19 46.35 1.45 18.95
N ILE A 20 46.27 1.14 17.65
CA ILE A 20 45.28 1.71 16.76
C ILE A 20 43.94 1.16 17.23
N PRO A 21 43.04 1.96 17.83
CA PRO A 21 41.68 1.49 18.00
C PRO A 21 41.09 1.36 16.61
N GLN A 22 40.84 0.11 16.17
CA GLN A 22 39.92 -0.16 15.09
C GLN A 22 38.51 0.25 15.54
N ALA A 23 38.16 1.51 15.36
CA ALA A 23 36.78 1.97 15.40
C ALA A 23 36.70 3.32 14.70
N HIS A 24 35.57 3.59 14.06
CA HIS A 24 35.25 4.77 13.26
C HIS A 24 35.60 4.68 11.76
N PHE A 25 35.45 3.50 11.16
CA PHE A 25 34.81 3.44 9.85
C PHE A 25 33.32 3.19 10.04
N ARG A 26 32.50 3.96 9.31
CA ARG A 26 31.03 3.89 9.16
C ARG A 26 30.16 4.31 10.34
N ARG A 27 29.59 5.51 10.22
CA ARG A 27 28.13 5.73 10.26
C ARG A 27 27.80 7.14 9.75
N TYR A 28 28.01 7.35 8.46
CA TYR A 28 27.22 8.33 7.73
C TYR A 28 26.46 7.56 6.66
N LEU A 29 25.14 7.81 6.62
CA LEU A 29 24.17 7.36 5.63
C LEU A 29 23.77 5.87 5.70
N SER A 30 22.90 5.57 6.65
CA SER A 30 21.81 4.64 6.38
C SER A 30 20.54 5.23 6.97
N SER A 31 20.10 6.38 6.43
CA SER A 31 18.66 6.64 6.40
C SER A 31 18.11 5.62 5.42
N THR A 32 17.79 4.42 5.91
CA THR A 32 16.87 3.54 5.20
C THR A 32 15.55 4.29 5.18
N SER A 33 15.35 5.14 4.16
CA SER A 33 14.00 5.60 3.81
C SER A 33 13.29 4.31 3.45
N SER A 34 12.54 3.78 4.41
CA SER A 34 11.63 2.68 4.17
C SER A 34 10.58 3.23 3.23
N PHE A 35 10.75 2.97 1.93
CA PHE A 35 9.74 3.29 0.96
C PHE A 35 8.58 2.32 1.17
N THR A 36 7.44 2.87 1.56
CA THR A 36 6.24 2.10 1.82
C THR A 36 5.60 1.78 0.47
N PRO A 37 5.45 0.50 0.07
CA PRO A 37 4.79 0.17 -1.18
C PRO A 37 3.36 0.69 -1.18
N LEU A 38 2.94 1.28 -2.30
CA LEU A 38 1.56 1.69 -2.49
C LEU A 38 0.70 0.44 -2.74
N THR A 39 -0.29 0.22 -1.88
CA THR A 39 -1.20 -0.92 -1.94
C THR A 39 -2.65 -0.46 -1.90
N ARG A 40 -3.58 -1.35 -2.25
CA ARG A 40 -5.02 -1.11 -2.13
C ARG A 40 -5.39 -0.59 -0.73
N GLU A 41 -4.86 -1.26 0.30
CA GLU A 41 -5.10 -0.93 1.71
C GLU A 41 -4.55 0.43 2.13
N THR A 42 -3.64 1.02 1.35
CA THR A 42 -3.14 2.38 1.61
C THR A 42 -4.27 3.41 1.53
N PHE A 43 -5.27 3.17 0.69
CA PHE A 43 -6.36 4.11 0.43
C PHE A 43 -7.62 3.81 1.23
N ILE A 44 -7.71 2.66 1.91
CA ILE A 44 -8.92 2.24 2.61
C ILE A 44 -8.86 2.72 4.07
N SER A 45 -9.89 3.46 4.47
CA SER A 45 -10.07 3.87 5.86
C SER A 45 -10.44 2.66 6.72
N PRO A 46 -9.93 2.52 7.95
CA PRO A 46 -10.38 1.47 8.87
C PRO A 46 -11.88 1.57 9.19
N ASP A 47 -12.49 2.74 9.01
CA ASP A 47 -13.91 2.98 9.29
C ASP A 47 -14.80 2.88 8.04
N TYR A 48 -14.28 2.42 6.89
CA TYR A 48 -15.05 2.33 5.63
C TYR A 48 -16.38 1.57 5.78
N VAL A 49 -16.43 0.55 6.65
CA VAL A 49 -17.66 -0.18 6.98
C VAL A 49 -18.70 0.75 7.58
N LYS A 50 -18.32 1.51 8.61
CA LYS A 50 -19.22 2.46 9.27
C LYS A 50 -19.70 3.51 8.28
N ILE A 51 -18.81 4.02 7.43
CA ILE A 51 -19.16 5.00 6.40
C ILE A 51 -20.20 4.41 5.44
N ALA A 52 -19.99 3.18 4.94
CA ALA A 52 -20.94 2.50 4.07
C ALA A 52 -22.33 2.32 4.74
N THR A 53 -22.37 2.04 6.05
CA THR A 53 -23.63 1.90 6.80
C THR A 53 -24.37 3.22 7.10
N THR A 54 -23.75 4.37 6.85
CA THR A 54 -24.46 5.68 6.97
C THR A 54 -25.43 5.92 5.83
N LYS A 55 -25.33 5.15 4.74
CA LYS A 55 -26.21 5.29 3.57
C LYS A 55 -27.63 4.89 3.89
N SER A 56 -28.58 5.47 3.17
CA SER A 56 -30.00 5.11 3.27
C SER A 56 -30.35 3.83 2.52
N THR A 57 -29.50 3.38 1.60
CA THR A 57 -29.78 2.32 0.63
C THR A 57 -28.64 1.31 0.51
N MET A 58 -28.98 0.13 0.01
CA MET A 58 -28.09 -0.96 -0.37
C MET A 58 -28.59 -1.62 -1.65
N PHE A 59 -27.81 -2.53 -2.25
CA PHE A 59 -28.23 -3.26 -3.43
C PHE A 59 -28.56 -4.71 -3.09
N THR A 60 -29.53 -5.30 -3.80
CA THR A 60 -29.87 -6.72 -3.72
C THR A 60 -30.09 -7.32 -5.10
N THR A 61 -30.09 -8.65 -5.18
CA THR A 61 -30.33 -9.37 -6.44
C THR A 61 -31.82 -9.69 -6.57
N SER A 62 -32.40 -9.32 -7.71
CA SER A 62 -33.75 -9.64 -8.14
C SER A 62 -33.74 -10.41 -9.47
N PRO A 63 -34.85 -11.02 -9.90
CA PRO A 63 -34.95 -11.66 -11.21
C PRO A 63 -34.67 -10.72 -12.40
N GLU A 64 -34.88 -9.41 -12.22
CA GLU A 64 -34.67 -8.37 -13.24
C GLU A 64 -33.24 -7.81 -13.22
N GLY A 65 -32.41 -8.24 -12.26
CA GLY A 65 -31.04 -7.78 -12.07
C GLY A 65 -30.80 -7.22 -10.67
N VAL A 66 -29.78 -6.37 -10.56
CA VAL A 66 -29.41 -5.72 -9.28
C VAL A 66 -30.30 -4.51 -9.07
N VAL A 67 -30.96 -4.43 -7.91
CA VAL A 67 -31.88 -3.34 -7.56
C VAL A 67 -31.46 -2.67 -6.27
N GLU A 68 -31.66 -1.36 -6.20
CA GLU A 68 -31.43 -0.55 -5.00
C GLU A 68 -32.63 -0.66 -4.06
N VAL A 69 -32.37 -0.96 -2.79
CA VAL A 69 -33.37 -1.13 -1.74
C VAL A 69 -32.98 -0.34 -0.49
N PRO A 70 -33.95 0.03 0.38
CA PRO A 70 -33.63 0.66 1.66
C PRO A 70 -32.67 -0.18 2.49
N LEU A 71 -31.71 0.47 3.15
CA LEU A 71 -30.78 -0.19 4.05
C LEU A 71 -31.55 -0.77 5.24
N LEU A 72 -31.29 -2.04 5.54
CA LEU A 72 -31.90 -2.75 6.66
C LEU A 72 -31.58 -2.06 7.99
N ASP A 73 -32.58 -1.90 8.84
CA ASP A 73 -32.39 -1.21 10.12
C ASP A 73 -31.41 -1.92 11.05
N SER A 74 -31.34 -3.25 10.98
CA SER A 74 -30.32 -4.04 11.69
C SER A 74 -28.88 -3.65 11.33
N ILE A 75 -28.62 -3.24 10.08
CA ILE A 75 -27.31 -2.80 9.64
C ILE A 75 -27.00 -1.41 10.21
N LYS A 76 -27.98 -0.50 10.19
CA LYS A 76 -27.84 0.85 10.76
C LYS A 76 -27.56 0.82 12.26
N GLU A 77 -28.23 -0.07 12.97
CA GLU A 77 -28.10 -0.18 14.43
C GLU A 77 -26.77 -0.83 14.84
N THR A 78 -26.32 -1.85 14.11
CA THR A 78 -25.16 -2.66 14.51
C THR A 78 -23.86 -2.25 13.81
N GLY A 79 -23.94 -1.55 12.68
CA GLY A 79 -22.80 -1.26 11.81
C GLY A 79 -22.19 -2.50 11.16
N ASN A 80 -22.87 -3.66 11.23
CA ASN A 80 -22.36 -4.93 10.72
C ASN A 80 -22.97 -5.28 9.37
N ILE A 81 -22.14 -5.74 8.44
CA ILE A 81 -22.59 -6.23 7.14
C ILE A 81 -23.12 -7.66 7.30
N PRO A 82 -24.35 -7.95 6.82
CA PRO A 82 -24.94 -9.29 6.94
C PRO A 82 -24.22 -10.30 6.04
N GLN A 83 -24.34 -11.58 6.39
CA GLN A 83 -23.77 -12.65 5.58
C GLN A 83 -24.35 -12.65 4.16
N GLY A 84 -23.46 -12.83 3.17
CA GLY A 84 -23.82 -12.80 1.75
C GLY A 84 -23.81 -11.40 1.13
N TYR A 85 -23.41 -10.38 1.89
CA TYR A 85 -23.16 -9.04 1.41
C TYR A 85 -21.70 -8.63 1.62
N SER A 86 -21.21 -7.78 0.74
CA SER A 86 -19.87 -7.21 0.75
C SER A 86 -19.95 -5.70 0.52
N ILE A 87 -18.91 -4.98 0.92
CA ILE A 87 -18.76 -3.57 0.54
C ILE A 87 -17.97 -3.51 -0.75
N ASP A 88 -18.59 -2.94 -1.77
CA ASP A 88 -17.97 -2.62 -3.05
C ASP A 88 -17.57 -1.15 -3.10
N PHE A 89 -16.42 -0.90 -3.73
CA PHE A 89 -15.96 0.42 -4.07
C PHE A 89 -16.30 0.69 -5.53
N VAL A 90 -17.09 1.73 -5.82
CA VAL A 90 -17.45 2.09 -7.21
C VAL A 90 -16.18 2.36 -8.01
N LEU A 91 -15.28 3.17 -7.47
CA LEU A 91 -13.88 3.27 -7.87
C LEU A 91 -13.04 2.41 -6.94
N ASP A 92 -12.64 1.22 -7.40
CA ASP A 92 -11.82 0.31 -6.61
C ASP A 92 -10.41 0.91 -6.35
N PRO A 93 -9.91 0.89 -5.10
CA PRO A 93 -8.59 1.44 -4.79
C PRO A 93 -7.43 0.73 -5.50
N SER A 94 -7.60 -0.55 -5.85
CA SER A 94 -6.62 -1.31 -6.65
C SER A 94 -6.46 -0.69 -8.04
N ARG A 95 -7.54 -0.16 -8.62
CA ARG A 95 -7.47 0.55 -9.90
C ARG A 95 -6.66 1.83 -9.78
N VAL A 96 -6.81 2.56 -8.68
CA VAL A 96 -5.99 3.76 -8.40
C VAL A 96 -4.51 3.40 -8.29
N VAL A 97 -4.17 2.33 -7.54
CA VAL A 97 -2.79 1.83 -7.45
C VAL A 97 -2.22 1.48 -8.83
N ARG A 98 -2.98 0.78 -9.68
CA ARG A 98 -2.55 0.43 -11.05
C ARG A 98 -2.33 1.67 -11.92
N LEU A 99 -3.21 2.65 -11.85
CA LEU A 99 -3.07 3.90 -12.61
C LEU A 99 -1.83 4.69 -12.17
N LEU A 100 -1.56 4.76 -10.87
CA LEU A 100 -0.35 5.38 -10.32
C LEU A 100 0.91 4.61 -10.72
N ALA A 101 0.87 3.28 -10.71
CA ALA A 101 1.98 2.44 -11.17
C ALA A 101 2.32 2.67 -12.65
N LYS A 102 1.31 2.89 -13.52
CA LYS A 102 1.52 3.28 -14.93
C LYS A 102 2.26 4.63 -15.07
N GLN A 103 2.13 5.51 -14.09
CA GLN A 103 2.86 6.78 -13.99
C GLN A 103 4.19 6.65 -13.24
N LYS A 104 4.63 5.42 -12.92
CA LYS A 104 5.84 5.11 -12.15
C LYS A 104 5.79 5.59 -10.68
N ILE A 105 4.58 5.81 -10.16
CA ILE A 105 4.33 6.09 -8.74
C ILE A 105 3.98 4.76 -8.07
N THR A 106 4.88 4.24 -7.24
CA THR A 106 4.78 2.91 -6.62
C THR A 106 4.94 2.95 -5.10
N THR A 107 5.29 4.08 -4.50
CA THR A 107 5.48 4.22 -3.06
C THR A 107 4.68 5.39 -2.50
N VAL A 108 4.31 5.31 -1.22
CA VAL A 108 3.49 6.33 -0.54
C VAL A 108 4.17 7.69 -0.54
N GLU A 109 5.49 7.70 -0.36
CA GLU A 109 6.31 8.92 -0.22
C GLU A 109 6.45 9.71 -1.54
N GLN A 110 6.11 9.10 -2.67
CA GLN A 110 6.10 9.76 -3.98
C GLN A 110 4.84 10.62 -4.18
N ILE A 111 3.80 10.42 -3.36
CA ILE A 111 2.56 11.18 -3.42
C ILE A 111 2.64 12.32 -2.41
N PRO A 112 2.39 13.58 -2.80
CA PRO A 112 2.28 14.68 -1.86
C PRO A 112 1.26 14.36 -0.76
N PRO A 113 1.55 14.62 0.54
CA PRO A 113 0.65 14.24 1.63
C PRO A 113 -0.78 14.75 1.46
N ALA A 114 -0.95 15.99 1.01
CA ALA A 114 -2.27 16.58 0.74
C ALA A 114 -3.05 15.83 -0.36
N ALA A 115 -2.36 15.40 -1.42
CA ALA A 115 -2.99 14.64 -2.51
C ALA A 115 -3.34 13.21 -2.07
N LEU A 116 -2.52 12.59 -1.21
CA LEU A 116 -2.83 11.28 -0.64
C LEU A 116 -4.06 11.34 0.27
N GLU A 117 -4.20 12.39 1.07
CA GLU A 117 -5.38 12.62 1.90
C GLU A 117 -6.62 12.83 1.04
N GLU A 118 -6.56 13.66 0.00
CA GLU A 118 -7.67 13.88 -0.94
C GLU A 118 -8.10 12.58 -1.65
N LEU A 119 -7.14 11.76 -2.07
CA LEU A 119 -7.42 10.45 -2.67
C LEU A 119 -8.11 9.52 -1.66
N LYS A 120 -7.66 9.50 -0.40
CA LYS A 120 -8.30 8.72 0.67
C LYS A 120 -9.72 9.22 0.93
N GLU A 121 -9.94 10.52 1.03
CA GLU A 121 -11.27 11.09 1.24
C GLU A 121 -12.21 10.72 0.11
N THR A 122 -11.76 10.86 -1.14
CA THR A 122 -12.55 10.51 -2.34
C THR A 122 -12.88 9.01 -2.37
N ILE A 123 -11.91 8.14 -2.07
CA ILE A 123 -12.09 6.69 -2.09
C ILE A 123 -13.03 6.20 -0.99
N ASN A 124 -12.97 6.82 0.19
CA ASN A 124 -13.81 6.45 1.33
C ASN A 124 -15.08 7.28 1.43
N ALA A 125 -15.38 8.11 0.42
CA ALA A 125 -16.61 8.88 0.39
C ALA A 125 -17.82 7.92 0.38
N PRO A 126 -18.92 8.23 1.10
CA PRO A 126 -20.13 7.40 1.12
C PRO A 126 -20.67 7.08 -0.28
N GLU A 127 -20.50 8.00 -1.24
CA GLU A 127 -20.92 7.85 -2.62
C GLU A 127 -20.14 6.74 -3.34
N ASN A 128 -18.88 6.51 -2.95
CA ASN A 128 -18.02 5.48 -3.52
C ASN A 128 -18.23 4.10 -2.89
N LEU A 129 -18.90 4.02 -1.73
CA LEU A 129 -19.09 2.78 -0.98
C LEU A 129 -20.52 2.25 -1.15
N ASN A 130 -20.66 1.00 -1.57
CA ASN A 130 -21.97 0.36 -1.71
C ASN A 130 -21.99 -1.00 -1.01
N ILE A 131 -23.09 -1.30 -0.32
CA ILE A 131 -23.33 -2.63 0.21
C ILE A 131 -24.04 -3.42 -0.89
N ILE A 132 -23.39 -4.45 -1.41
CA ILE A 132 -23.89 -5.26 -2.53
C ILE A 132 -23.83 -6.76 -2.19
N PRO A 133 -24.60 -7.62 -2.87
CA PRO A 133 -24.48 -9.06 -2.69
C PRO A 133 -23.06 -9.54 -3.03
N THR A 134 -22.49 -10.42 -2.21
CA THR A 134 -21.13 -10.92 -2.38
C THR A 134 -20.91 -11.59 -3.74
N SER A 135 -21.94 -12.25 -4.29
CA SER A 135 -21.86 -12.84 -5.63
C SER A 135 -21.65 -11.82 -6.75
N ILE A 136 -22.22 -10.61 -6.63
CA ILE A 136 -22.02 -9.52 -7.58
C ILE A 136 -20.62 -8.92 -7.42
N TYR A 137 -20.17 -8.76 -6.17
CA TYR A 137 -18.81 -8.32 -5.86
C TYR A 137 -17.76 -9.25 -6.49
N GLU A 138 -17.88 -10.55 -6.27
CA GLU A 138 -16.96 -11.55 -6.81
C GLU A 138 -16.97 -11.57 -8.35
N MET A 139 -18.16 -11.44 -8.96
CA MET A 139 -18.29 -11.34 -10.41
C MET A 139 -17.56 -10.12 -10.98
N LYS A 140 -17.73 -8.94 -10.36
CA LYS A 140 -17.04 -7.71 -10.75
C LYS A 140 -15.52 -7.88 -10.66
N GLN A 141 -15.04 -8.44 -9.55
CA GLN A 141 -13.60 -8.70 -9.36
C GLN A 141 -13.03 -9.65 -10.42
N ALA A 142 -13.78 -10.69 -10.81
CA ALA A 142 -13.36 -11.62 -11.86
C ALA A 142 -13.27 -10.95 -13.24
N ILE A 143 -14.25 -10.10 -13.58
CA ILE A 143 -14.26 -9.35 -14.85
C ILE A 143 -13.09 -8.35 -14.89
N GLU A 144 -12.87 -7.60 -13.82
CA GLU A 144 -11.77 -6.65 -13.74
C GLU A 144 -10.42 -7.35 -13.90
N ALA A 145 -10.21 -8.48 -13.21
CA ALA A 145 -9.00 -9.28 -13.32
C ALA A 145 -8.74 -9.81 -14.74
N GLN A 146 -9.79 -10.12 -15.52
CA GLN A 146 -9.66 -10.52 -16.92
C GLN A 146 -9.29 -9.32 -17.82
N SER A 147 -9.95 -8.18 -17.62
CA SER A 147 -9.70 -6.97 -18.42
C SER A 147 -8.28 -6.42 -18.26
N ASP A 148 -7.67 -6.60 -17.08
CA ASP A 148 -6.30 -6.17 -16.84
C ASP A 148 -5.28 -7.12 -17.51
N ALA A 149 -5.60 -8.40 -17.68
CA ALA A 149 -4.70 -9.37 -18.31
C ALA A 149 -4.56 -9.18 -19.84
N GLU A 150 -5.59 -8.65 -20.50
CA GLU A 150 -5.59 -8.42 -21.94
C GLU A 150 -4.90 -7.11 -22.36
N LEU A 151 -4.61 -6.20 -21.42
CA LEU A 151 -4.01 -4.89 -21.72
C LEU A 151 -2.47 -4.87 -21.65
N ASP A 152 -1.86 -6.02 -21.36
CA ASP A 152 -0.41 -6.21 -21.24
C ASP A 152 0.20 -7.06 -22.39
N GLU A 153 -0.59 -7.40 -23.43
CA GLU A 153 -0.14 -8.01 -24.71
C GLU A 153 -0.02 -6.97 -25.85
#